data_AF-A0A699GUN4-F1
#
_entry.id   AF-A0A699GUN4-F1
#
_cell.length_a   1.000
_cell.length_b   1.000
_cell.length_c   1.000
_cell.angle_alpha   90.00
_cell.angle_beta   90.00
_cell.angle_gamma   90.00
#
_symmetry.space_group_name_H-M   'P 1'
#
loop_
_entity.id
_entity.type
_entity.pdbx_description
1 polymer ?
#
loop_
_entity_poly.entity_id
_entity_poly.type
_entity_poly.pdbx_seq_one_letter_code
_entity_poly.pdbx_strand_id
1 'polypeptide(L)'
;MKNRYPLLRIEDLFDQLQGSSVYSKIDLRSGYHQLRVRDEDIQKTVFRSRYGHYKLQVMPFGLTNALAIFMYLMNREEHADDLKLILEMLKKEKLYAKFSEYEFWLSKAQFLGHVIDSEGIRVDSAKIESIKDWASPKTPTEIRQFLGLASYYRRFIEGFSKIAKPMTKLTQKSVKFDWTEKAEVAFQLLKQFLCSAPILALPEGSENFVVYCDVSCKGLGAVLMQREKVIAYASR
;
A
#
# COMPACT_ATOMS: atom_id res chain seq x y z
N MET A 1 -21.97 1.79 -14.08
CA MET A 1 -21.25 3.00 -13.61
C MET A 1 -20.19 2.56 -12.60
N LYS A 2 -18.92 2.90 -12.81
CA LYS A 2 -17.85 2.64 -11.83
C LYS A 2 -17.93 3.72 -10.74
N ASN A 3 -18.13 3.32 -9.49
CA ASN A 3 -18.09 4.25 -8.38
C ASN A 3 -16.62 4.59 -8.10
N ARG A 4 -16.25 5.86 -8.27
CA ARG A 4 -14.91 6.38 -7.96
C ARG A 4 -14.93 6.95 -6.55
N TYR A 5 -15.20 6.10 -5.55
CA TYR A 5 -14.99 6.52 -4.17
C TYR A 5 -13.50 6.86 -4.01
N PRO A 6 -13.15 8.03 -3.45
CA PRO A 6 -11.76 8.42 -3.31
C PRO A 6 -11.09 7.46 -2.34
N LEU A 7 -10.18 6.63 -2.87
CA LEU A 7 -9.27 5.88 -2.04
C LEU A 7 -8.23 6.86 -1.52
N LEU A 8 -8.10 6.98 -0.20
CA LEU A 8 -7.00 7.69 0.42
C LEU A 8 -5.69 7.06 -0.06
N ARG A 9 -4.67 7.88 -0.27
CA ARG A 9 -3.35 7.35 -0.54
C ARG A 9 -2.86 6.67 0.74
N ILE A 10 -2.03 5.66 0.57
CA ILE A 10 -1.40 4.96 1.70
C ILE A 10 -0.60 5.96 2.55
N GLU A 11 -0.04 6.98 1.91
CA GLU A 11 0.64 8.11 2.55
C GLU A 11 -0.29 8.84 3.53
N ASP A 12 -1.47 9.26 3.07
CA ASP A 12 -2.46 9.95 3.89
C ASP A 12 -2.91 9.11 5.11
N LEU A 13 -2.97 7.78 4.95
CA LEU A 13 -3.30 6.86 6.05
C LEU A 13 -2.19 6.76 7.09
N PHE A 14 -0.92 6.82 6.66
CA PHE A 14 0.20 6.79 7.60
C PHE A 14 0.31 8.09 8.39
N ASP A 15 0.03 9.23 7.76
CA ASP A 15 0.07 10.53 8.43
C ASP A 15 -0.95 10.59 9.58
N GLN A 16 -2.07 9.87 9.48
CA GLN A 16 -3.07 9.74 10.55
C GLN A 16 -2.58 8.90 11.75
N LEU A 17 -1.58 8.04 11.57
CA LEU A 17 -1.06 7.18 12.65
C LEU A 17 -0.03 7.90 13.53
N GLN A 18 0.29 9.16 13.23
CA GLN A 18 1.23 9.96 13.97
C GLN A 18 0.81 10.13 15.44
N GLY A 19 1.77 9.98 16.36
CA GLY A 19 1.54 10.14 17.81
C GLY A 19 1.00 8.88 18.48
N SER A 20 0.62 7.86 17.70
CA SER A 20 0.21 6.57 18.23
C SER A 20 1.43 5.76 18.71
N SER A 21 1.37 5.26 19.94
CA SER A 21 2.36 4.33 20.51
C SER A 21 1.85 2.89 20.56
N VAL A 22 0.56 2.72 20.31
CA VAL A 22 -0.16 1.45 20.41
C VAL A 22 -1.02 1.29 19.18
N TYR A 23 -0.91 0.13 18.55
CA TYR A 23 -1.66 -0.22 17.36
C TYR A 23 -2.57 -1.42 17.62
N SER A 24 -3.73 -1.41 16.99
CA SER A 24 -4.68 -2.52 17.00
C SER A 24 -5.13 -2.80 15.57
N LYS A 25 -5.14 -4.07 15.20
CA LYS A 25 -5.53 -4.53 13.86
C LYS A 25 -6.71 -5.48 13.97
N ILE A 26 -7.75 -5.16 13.21
CA ILE A 26 -8.97 -5.96 13.13
C ILE A 26 -9.17 -6.36 11.67
N ASP A 27 -9.13 -7.67 11.39
CA ASP A 27 -9.55 -8.20 10.10
C ASP A 27 -11.02 -8.65 10.14
N LEU A 28 -11.77 -8.30 9.09
CA LEU A 28 -13.20 -8.62 8.97
C LEU A 28 -13.41 -9.94 8.23
N ARG A 29 -14.13 -10.88 8.85
CA ARG A 29 -14.30 -12.24 8.33
C ARG A 29 -15.10 -12.24 7.04
N SER A 30 -14.44 -12.38 5.88
CA SER A 30 -15.16 -12.28 4.59
C SER A 30 -15.96 -10.98 4.49
N GLY A 31 -15.33 -9.83 4.78
CA GLY A 31 -16.01 -8.53 4.93
C GLY A 31 -17.06 -8.20 3.86
N TYR A 32 -16.79 -8.49 2.58
CA TYR A 32 -17.78 -8.28 1.50
C TYR A 32 -19.01 -9.18 1.64
N HIS A 33 -18.85 -10.45 2.01
CA HIS A 33 -19.97 -11.38 2.17
C HIS A 33 -20.86 -11.08 3.38
N GLN A 34 -20.51 -10.09 4.19
CA GLN A 34 -21.37 -9.59 5.27
C GLN A 34 -22.27 -8.45 4.79
N LEU A 35 -21.92 -7.79 3.68
CA LEU A 35 -22.70 -6.71 3.10
C LEU A 35 -23.84 -7.27 2.25
N ARG A 36 -25.07 -6.87 2.57
CA ARG A 36 -26.24 -7.25 1.78
C ARG A 36 -26.31 -6.45 0.49
N VAL A 37 -26.57 -7.14 -0.62
CA VAL A 37 -26.86 -6.52 -1.91
C VAL A 37 -28.27 -5.95 -1.86
N ARG A 38 -28.47 -4.74 -2.40
CA ARG A 38 -29.81 -4.15 -2.50
C ARG A 38 -30.75 -5.08 -3.26
N ASP A 39 -31.99 -5.21 -2.83
CA ASP A 39 -32.92 -6.21 -3.39
C ASP A 39 -33.11 -6.05 -4.91
N GLU A 40 -33.06 -4.82 -5.42
CA GLU A 40 -33.11 -4.46 -6.85
C GLU A 40 -31.90 -4.97 -7.65
N ASP A 41 -30.74 -5.11 -7.00
CA ASP A 41 -29.47 -5.48 -7.61
C ASP A 41 -29.15 -6.99 -7.47
N ILE A 42 -29.91 -7.75 -6.67
CA ILE A 42 -29.69 -9.20 -6.46
C ILE A 42 -29.77 -9.98 -7.77
N GLN A 43 -30.63 -9.57 -8.71
CA GLN A 43 -30.72 -10.22 -10.02
C GLN A 43 -29.43 -10.08 -10.85
N LYS A 44 -28.60 -9.06 -10.57
CA LYS A 44 -27.33 -8.83 -11.26
C LYS A 44 -26.21 -9.73 -10.74
N THR A 45 -26.41 -10.42 -9.61
CA THR A 45 -25.45 -11.35 -9.00
C THR A 45 -25.76 -12.82 -9.33
N VAL A 46 -26.66 -13.08 -10.29
CA VAL A 46 -27.01 -14.43 -10.71
C VAL A 46 -25.78 -15.13 -11.30
N PHE A 47 -25.51 -16.35 -10.83
CA PHE A 47 -24.55 -17.25 -11.46
C PHE A 47 -25.19 -18.61 -11.77
N ARG A 48 -24.65 -19.30 -12.77
CA ARG A 48 -25.12 -20.63 -13.18
C ARG A 48 -24.16 -21.69 -12.65
N SER A 49 -24.72 -22.70 -11.99
CA SER A 49 -24.01 -23.94 -11.67
C SER A 49 -24.59 -25.09 -12.49
N ARG A 50 -23.97 -26.26 -12.41
CA ARG A 50 -24.48 -27.50 -13.03
C ARG A 50 -25.89 -27.89 -12.55
N TYR A 51 -26.32 -27.36 -11.40
CA TYR A 51 -27.59 -27.69 -10.75
C TYR A 51 -28.65 -26.59 -10.87
N GLY A 52 -28.35 -25.48 -11.53
CA GLY A 52 -29.31 -24.40 -11.75
C GLY A 52 -28.73 -23.00 -11.60
N HIS A 53 -29.62 -22.02 -11.50
CA HIS A 53 -29.27 -20.62 -11.32
C HIS A 53 -29.39 -20.23 -9.86
N TYR A 54 -28.36 -19.57 -9.33
CA TYR A 54 -28.30 -19.12 -7.95
C TYR A 54 -28.08 -17.61 -7.94
N LYS A 55 -28.60 -16.95 -6.91
CA LYS A 55 -28.47 -15.50 -6.68
C LYS A 55 -27.73 -15.27 -5.38
N LEU A 56 -26.82 -14.31 -5.37
CA LEU A 56 -26.12 -13.92 -4.15
C LEU A 56 -26.84 -12.74 -3.52
N GLN A 57 -27.31 -12.96 -2.29
CA GLN A 57 -27.96 -11.92 -1.48
C GLN A 57 -26.93 -11.01 -0.77
N VAL A 58 -25.69 -11.49 -0.65
CA VAL A 58 -24.55 -10.76 -0.09
C VAL A 58 -23.55 -10.46 -1.19
N MET A 59 -22.69 -9.48 -0.96
CA MET A 59 -21.79 -8.97 -1.99
C MET A 59 -20.68 -9.99 -2.33
N PRO A 60 -20.67 -10.60 -3.53
CA PRO A 60 -19.57 -11.47 -3.96
C PRO A 60 -18.26 -10.73 -4.14
N PHE A 61 -17.16 -11.48 -4.00
CA PHE A 61 -15.86 -11.08 -4.52
C PHE A 61 -15.90 -10.80 -6.03
N GLY A 62 -15.08 -9.84 -6.47
CA GLY A 62 -14.95 -9.49 -7.89
C GLY A 62 -15.93 -8.44 -8.40
N LEU A 63 -16.89 -8.00 -7.58
CA LEU A 63 -17.74 -6.85 -7.93
C LEU A 63 -16.91 -5.56 -7.96
N THR A 64 -17.01 -4.84 -9.09
CA THR A 64 -16.18 -3.67 -9.38
C THR A 64 -16.30 -2.55 -8.34
N ASN A 65 -17.45 -2.41 -7.69
CA ASN A 65 -17.72 -1.35 -6.71
C ASN A 65 -17.70 -1.86 -5.25
N ALA A 66 -17.32 -3.12 -5.01
CA ALA A 66 -17.40 -3.71 -3.67
C ALA A 66 -16.58 -2.94 -2.63
N LEU A 67 -15.31 -2.66 -2.97
CA LEU A 67 -14.39 -1.91 -2.12
C LEU A 67 -14.92 -0.49 -1.81
N ALA A 68 -15.41 0.20 -2.83
CA ALA A 68 -15.93 1.57 -2.71
C ALA A 68 -17.15 1.64 -1.77
N ILE A 69 -18.06 0.66 -1.87
CA ILE A 69 -19.25 0.58 -1.01
C ILE A 69 -18.82 0.26 0.43
N PHE A 70 -17.88 -0.67 0.60
CA PHE A 70 -17.37 -1.04 1.92
C PHE A 70 -16.70 0.15 2.62
N MET A 71 -15.84 0.89 1.93
CA MET A 71 -15.22 2.09 2.49
C MET A 71 -16.22 3.20 2.79
N TYR A 72 -17.22 3.39 1.93
CA TYR A 72 -18.30 4.35 2.21
C TYR A 72 -19.04 4.02 3.51
N LEU A 73 -19.31 2.73 3.77
CA LEU A 73 -19.97 2.30 5.01
C LEU A 73 -19.09 2.54 6.23
N MET A 74 -17.80 2.24 6.13
CA MET A 74 -16.84 2.42 7.23
C MET A 74 -16.55 3.89 7.56
N ASN A 75 -16.62 4.78 6.57
CA ASN A 75 -16.37 6.22 6.76
C ASN A 75 -17.64 7.01 7.10
N ARG A 76 -18.84 6.41 7.03
CA ARG A 76 -20.11 7.14 7.15
C ARG A 76 -20.35 7.70 8.54
N GLU A 77 -19.71 7.11 9.52
CA GLU A 77 -19.76 7.52 10.91
C GLU A 77 -18.31 7.94 11.26
N GLU A 78 -18.12 9.21 11.63
CA GLU A 78 -16.81 9.74 12.05
C GLU A 78 -16.39 9.03 13.34
N HIS A 79 -15.60 7.97 13.22
CA HIS A 79 -15.23 7.16 14.37
C HIS A 79 -13.93 7.61 14.99
N ALA A 80 -14.08 8.16 16.19
CA ALA A 80 -13.02 8.43 17.12
C ALA A 80 -12.31 7.15 17.57
N ASP A 81 -11.06 7.35 18.00
CA ASP A 81 -9.96 6.40 18.21
C ASP A 81 -10.19 5.28 19.25
N ASP A 82 -11.39 5.17 19.81
CA ASP A 82 -11.71 4.18 20.84
C ASP A 82 -12.05 2.82 20.22
N LEU A 83 -11.17 1.84 20.44
CA LEU A 83 -11.38 0.43 20.09
C LEU A 83 -12.75 -0.09 20.56
N LYS A 84 -13.24 0.39 21.71
CA LYS A 84 -14.56 0.03 22.23
C LYS A 84 -15.69 0.51 21.33
N LEU A 85 -15.61 1.74 20.83
CA LEU A 85 -16.57 2.32 19.91
C LEU A 85 -16.59 1.51 18.61
N ILE A 86 -15.42 1.18 18.06
CA ILE A 86 -15.28 0.35 16.85
C ILE A 86 -15.94 -1.02 17.05
N LEU A 87 -15.70 -1.69 18.18
CA LEU A 87 -16.31 -2.99 18.48
C LEU A 87 -17.84 -2.90 18.66
N GLU A 88 -18.35 -1.85 19.30
CA GLU A 88 -19.79 -1.61 19.45
C GLU A 88 -20.47 -1.36 18.10
N MET A 89 -19.77 -0.65 17.22
CA MET A 89 -20.20 -0.34 15.86
C MET A 89 -20.26 -1.60 14.98
N LEU A 90 -19.23 -2.45 15.04
CA LEU A 90 -19.24 -3.76 14.38
C LEU A 90 -20.41 -4.62 14.87
N LYS A 91 -20.71 -4.57 16.17
CA LYS A 91 -21.87 -5.25 16.76
C LYS A 91 -23.20 -4.68 16.24
N LYS A 92 -23.33 -3.35 16.13
CA LYS A 92 -24.52 -2.65 15.61
C LYS A 92 -24.78 -3.02 14.15
N GLU A 93 -23.75 -2.99 13.31
CA GLU A 93 -23.82 -3.31 11.89
C GLU A 93 -23.82 -4.83 11.60
N LYS A 94 -23.79 -5.66 12.66
CA LYS A 94 -23.72 -7.14 12.57
C LYS A 94 -22.55 -7.62 11.71
N LEU A 95 -21.44 -6.89 11.77
CA LEU A 95 -20.20 -7.27 11.12
C LEU A 95 -19.37 -8.14 12.07
N TYR A 96 -18.86 -9.25 11.54
CA TYR A 96 -18.10 -10.23 12.29
C TYR A 96 -16.63 -10.16 11.91
N ALA A 97 -15.76 -9.87 12.87
CA ALA A 97 -14.34 -9.97 12.64
C ALA A 97 -13.81 -11.41 12.81
N LYS A 98 -12.67 -11.69 12.17
CA LYS A 98 -12.09 -13.03 12.12
C LYS A 98 -11.25 -13.26 13.37
N PHE A 99 -11.71 -14.14 14.26
CA PHE A 99 -11.10 -14.35 15.58
C PHE A 99 -9.63 -14.77 15.57
N SER A 100 -9.16 -15.41 14.49
CA SER A 100 -7.78 -15.89 14.37
C SER A 100 -6.76 -14.83 13.98
N GLU A 101 -7.17 -13.60 13.65
CA GLU A 101 -6.28 -12.57 13.09
C GLU A 101 -6.35 -11.23 13.85
N TYR A 102 -6.83 -11.26 15.09
CA TYR A 102 -6.78 -10.08 15.96
C TYR A 102 -5.38 -9.89 16.52
N GLU A 103 -4.86 -8.68 16.36
CA GLU A 103 -3.66 -8.24 17.05
C GLU A 103 -3.96 -6.91 17.75
N PHE A 104 -4.07 -6.96 19.06
CA PHE A 104 -4.35 -5.78 19.90
C PHE A 104 -3.11 -5.37 20.67
N TRP A 105 -3.03 -4.08 21.02
CA TRP A 105 -1.98 -3.53 21.88
C TRP A 105 -0.56 -3.79 21.39
N LEU A 106 -0.35 -3.70 20.07
CA LEU A 106 0.95 -3.88 19.47
C LEU A 106 1.79 -2.60 19.59
N SER A 107 3.06 -2.74 19.97
CA SER A 107 4.06 -1.67 19.83
C SER A 107 4.54 -1.48 18.39
N LYS A 108 4.33 -2.50 17.55
CA LYS A 108 4.73 -2.55 16.14
C LYS A 108 3.65 -3.28 15.34
N ALA A 109 3.12 -2.64 14.31
CA ALA A 109 2.07 -3.22 13.46
C ALA A 109 2.53 -3.40 12.01
N GLN A 110 2.12 -4.52 11.40
CA GLN A 110 2.25 -4.73 9.96
C GLN A 110 0.97 -4.30 9.24
N PHE A 111 1.08 -3.26 8.41
CA PHE A 111 -0.03 -2.68 7.68
C PHE A 111 0.37 -2.32 6.24
N LEU A 112 -0.41 -2.77 5.27
CA LEU A 112 -0.21 -2.51 3.82
C LEU A 112 1.22 -2.79 3.31
N GLY A 113 1.87 -3.84 3.80
CA GLY A 113 3.23 -4.20 3.39
C GLY A 113 4.32 -3.26 3.95
N HIS A 114 3.98 -2.50 4.99
CA HIS A 114 4.87 -1.72 5.81
C HIS A 114 4.79 -2.17 7.26
N VAL A 115 5.85 -1.85 7.98
CA VAL A 115 5.97 -2.03 9.41
C VAL A 115 5.94 -0.65 10.05
N ILE A 116 5.07 -0.45 11.03
CA ILE A 116 4.88 0.82 11.72
C ILE A 116 5.18 0.62 13.18
N ASP A 117 5.99 1.51 13.75
CA ASP A 117 6.32 1.55 15.18
C ASP A 117 6.40 3.01 15.64
N SER A 118 6.79 3.23 16.90
CA SER A 118 6.96 4.58 17.47
C SER A 118 8.10 5.38 16.83
N GLU A 119 9.05 4.74 16.15
CA GLU A 119 10.18 5.41 15.48
C GLU A 119 9.79 5.87 14.06
N GLY A 120 8.89 5.12 13.39
CA GLY A 120 8.31 5.49 12.12
C GLY A 120 7.88 4.29 11.27
N ILE A 121 8.04 4.44 9.96
CA ILE A 121 7.63 3.46 8.96
C ILE A 121 8.87 2.77 8.41
N ARG A 122 8.80 1.45 8.28
CA ARG A 122 9.81 0.59 7.67
C ARG A 122 9.19 -0.27 6.57
N VAL A 123 10.03 -0.77 5.67
CA VAL A 123 9.64 -1.81 4.72
C VAL A 123 9.47 -3.13 5.47
N ASP A 124 8.46 -3.91 5.11
CA ASP A 124 8.22 -5.22 5.71
C ASP A 124 9.40 -6.18 5.48
N SER A 125 9.86 -6.86 6.53
CA SER A 125 11.04 -7.73 6.48
C SER A 125 10.87 -8.90 5.52
N ALA A 126 9.66 -9.47 5.44
CA ALA A 126 9.35 -10.53 4.49
C ALA A 126 9.50 -10.05 3.03
N LYS A 127 9.18 -8.78 2.77
CA LYS A 127 9.40 -8.17 1.45
C LYS A 127 10.88 -7.93 1.19
N ILE A 128 11.63 -7.45 2.18
CA ILE A 128 13.08 -7.28 2.09
C ILE A 128 13.77 -8.60 1.73
N GLU A 129 13.42 -9.70 2.41
CA GLU A 129 13.97 -11.03 2.11
C GLU A 129 13.67 -11.46 0.67
N SER A 130 12.41 -11.29 0.22
CA SER A 130 12.04 -11.61 -1.16
C SER A 130 12.79 -10.79 -2.21
N ILE A 131 13.14 -9.54 -1.90
CA ILE A 131 13.93 -8.67 -2.78
C ILE A 131 15.40 -9.09 -2.77
N LYS A 132 15.94 -9.47 -1.60
CA LYS A 132 17.33 -9.91 -1.44
C LYS A 132 17.63 -11.13 -2.30
N ASP A 133 16.72 -12.10 -2.34
CA ASP A 133 16.88 -13.34 -3.10
C ASP A 133 16.42 -13.20 -4.57
N TRP A 134 15.93 -12.03 -4.98
CA TRP A 134 15.46 -11.80 -6.34
C TRP A 134 16.60 -11.88 -7.36
N ALA A 135 16.49 -12.81 -8.31
CA ALA A 135 17.48 -13.01 -9.37
C ALA A 135 17.43 -11.91 -10.45
N SER A 136 18.57 -11.62 -11.09
CA SER A 136 18.63 -10.58 -12.12
C SER A 136 17.63 -10.88 -13.26
N PRO A 137 16.77 -9.91 -13.61
CA PRO A 137 15.65 -10.13 -14.53
C PRO A 137 16.15 -10.37 -15.95
N LYS A 138 15.61 -11.42 -16.60
CA LYS A 138 15.99 -11.84 -17.97
C LYS A 138 14.98 -11.39 -19.01
N THR A 139 13.84 -10.86 -18.59
CA THR A 139 12.76 -10.44 -19.49
C THR A 139 12.26 -9.04 -19.16
N PRO A 140 11.74 -8.28 -20.14
CA PRO A 140 11.10 -6.98 -19.89
C PRO A 140 9.92 -7.08 -18.89
N THR A 141 9.25 -8.23 -18.83
CA THR A 141 8.15 -8.48 -17.89
C THR A 141 8.64 -8.56 -16.45
N GLU A 142 9.72 -9.31 -16.19
CA GLU A 142 10.35 -9.37 -14.87
C GLU A 142 10.89 -8.01 -14.43
N ILE A 143 11.46 -7.22 -15.34
CA ILE A 143 11.87 -5.84 -15.05
C ILE A 143 10.66 -5.00 -14.59
N ARG A 144 9.52 -5.09 -15.29
CA ARG A 144 8.31 -4.34 -14.90
C ARG A 144 7.77 -4.78 -13.55
N GLN A 145 7.81 -6.08 -13.25
CA GLN A 145 7.40 -6.61 -11.94
C GLN A 145 8.28 -6.05 -10.82
N PHE A 146 9.60 -6.11 -10.99
CA PHE A 146 10.55 -5.56 -10.03
C PHE A 146 10.39 -4.04 -9.88
N LEU A 147 10.34 -3.28 -10.99
CA LEU A 147 10.15 -1.82 -10.94
C LEU A 147 8.81 -1.43 -10.31
N GLY A 148 7.75 -2.22 -10.53
CA GLY A 148 6.47 -2.02 -9.87
C GLY A 148 6.60 -2.10 -8.35
N LEU A 149 7.23 -3.16 -7.84
CA LEU A 149 7.48 -3.34 -6.42
C LEU A 149 8.43 -2.26 -5.86
N ALA A 150 9.54 -1.99 -6.52
CA ALA A 150 10.50 -0.98 -6.09
C ALA A 150 9.88 0.43 -6.09
N SER A 151 8.98 0.72 -7.04
CA SER A 151 8.25 2.00 -7.10
C SER A 151 7.28 2.19 -5.94
N TYR A 152 6.71 1.11 -5.41
CA TYR A 152 5.86 1.15 -4.21
C TYR A 152 6.64 1.67 -2.99
N TYR A 153 7.91 1.30 -2.89
CA TYR A 153 8.83 1.75 -1.83
C TYR A 153 9.70 2.94 -2.23
N ARG A 154 9.37 3.67 -3.31
CA ARG A 154 10.23 4.76 -3.81
C ARG A 154 10.51 5.84 -2.78
N ARG A 155 9.60 6.04 -1.80
CA ARG A 155 9.72 7.05 -0.74
C ARG A 155 10.88 6.79 0.22
N PHE A 156 11.45 5.58 0.21
CA PHE A 156 12.61 5.18 1.00
C PHE A 156 13.93 5.32 0.23
N ILE A 157 13.87 5.62 -1.06
CA ILE A 157 15.03 5.58 -1.97
C ILE A 157 15.29 6.97 -2.52
N GLU A 158 16.43 7.55 -2.13
CA GLU A 158 16.89 8.81 -2.68
C GLU A 158 17.22 8.67 -4.18
N GLY A 159 16.71 9.58 -5.00
CA GLY A 159 17.03 9.61 -6.43
C GLY A 159 16.55 8.39 -7.22
N PHE A 160 15.51 7.67 -6.76
CA PHE A 160 14.97 6.47 -7.42
C PHE A 160 14.84 6.59 -8.94
N SER A 161 14.27 7.69 -9.47
CA SER A 161 14.15 7.91 -10.91
C SER A 161 15.47 7.87 -11.66
N LYS A 162 16.54 8.45 -11.09
CA LYS A 162 17.88 8.47 -11.70
C LYS A 162 18.44 7.05 -11.80
N ILE A 163 18.26 6.25 -10.74
CA ILE A 163 18.75 4.87 -10.64
C ILE A 163 17.94 3.93 -11.55
N ALA A 164 16.62 4.05 -11.57
CA ALA A 164 15.73 3.16 -12.33
C ALA A 164 15.72 3.43 -13.85
N LYS A 165 16.31 4.54 -14.30
CA LYS A 165 16.30 5.00 -15.71
C LYS A 165 16.83 3.96 -16.71
N PRO A 166 17.97 3.29 -16.47
CA PRO A 166 18.50 2.27 -17.38
C PRO A 166 17.54 1.08 -17.53
N MET A 167 16.94 0.62 -16.43
CA MET A 167 15.98 -0.49 -16.44
C MET A 167 14.65 -0.09 -17.10
N THR A 168 14.18 1.14 -16.84
CA THR A 168 12.93 1.64 -17.43
C THR A 168 13.02 1.73 -18.95
N LYS A 169 14.19 2.11 -19.49
CA LYS A 169 14.46 2.14 -20.93
C LYS A 169 14.29 0.77 -21.60
N LEU A 170 14.68 -0.31 -20.91
CA LEU A 170 14.56 -1.69 -21.40
C LEU A 170 13.10 -2.20 -21.44
N THR A 171 12.16 -1.50 -20.80
CA THR A 171 10.74 -1.88 -20.80
C THR A 171 9.92 -1.21 -21.91
N GLN A 172 10.51 -0.30 -22.67
CA GLN A 172 9.85 0.47 -23.73
C GLN A 172 9.61 -0.38 -25.00
N LYS A 173 8.49 -0.17 -25.68
CA LYS A 173 8.02 -1.02 -26.81
C LYS A 173 8.96 -1.04 -28.03
N SER A 174 9.83 -0.03 -28.18
CA SER A 174 10.69 0.16 -29.35
C SER A 174 12.18 -0.12 -29.08
N VAL A 175 12.51 -0.71 -27.93
CA VAL A 175 13.91 -0.96 -27.52
C VAL A 175 14.18 -2.46 -27.53
N LYS A 176 15.25 -2.88 -28.22
CA LYS A 176 15.73 -4.26 -28.15
C LYS A 176 16.18 -4.56 -26.72
N PHE A 177 15.70 -5.65 -26.15
CA PHE A 177 16.10 -6.08 -24.82
C PHE A 177 17.59 -6.46 -24.84
N ASP A 178 18.39 -5.67 -24.14
CA ASP A 178 19.81 -5.92 -23.94
C ASP A 178 20.17 -5.55 -22.49
N TRP A 179 20.44 -6.57 -21.68
CA TRP A 179 20.73 -6.37 -20.26
C TRP A 179 22.18 -5.93 -20.09
N THR A 180 22.38 -4.62 -20.15
CA THR A 180 23.71 -4.00 -20.01
C THR A 180 24.21 -4.01 -18.56
N GLU A 181 25.53 -3.92 -18.37
CA GLU A 181 26.15 -3.75 -17.04
C GLU A 181 25.58 -2.57 -16.25
N LYS A 182 25.21 -1.47 -16.92
CA LYS A 182 24.55 -0.31 -16.29
C LYS A 182 23.18 -0.66 -15.70
N ALA A 183 22.45 -1.58 -16.30
CA ALA A 183 21.17 -2.07 -15.79
C ALA A 183 21.38 -3.01 -14.61
N GLU A 184 22.41 -3.86 -14.64
CA GLU A 184 22.78 -4.73 -13.52
C GLU A 184 23.20 -3.92 -12.30
N VAL A 185 24.08 -2.92 -12.48
CA VAL A 185 24.49 -2.01 -11.39
C VAL A 185 23.27 -1.29 -10.80
N ALA A 186 22.37 -0.77 -11.65
CA ALA A 186 21.14 -0.14 -11.18
C ALA A 186 20.24 -1.10 -10.39
N PHE A 187 20.12 -2.35 -10.84
CA PHE A 187 19.33 -3.39 -10.17
C PHE A 187 19.89 -3.73 -8.79
N GLN A 188 21.20 -3.99 -8.69
CA GLN A 188 21.85 -4.28 -7.41
C GLN A 188 21.78 -3.10 -6.44
N LEU A 189 21.93 -1.88 -6.95
CA LEU A 189 21.89 -0.66 -6.15
C LEU A 189 20.47 -0.40 -5.60
N LEU A 190 19.41 -0.67 -6.38
CA LEU A 190 18.04 -0.63 -5.88
C LEU A 190 17.77 -1.72 -4.84
N LYS A 191 18.28 -2.93 -5.03
CA LYS A 191 18.18 -4.00 -4.02
C LYS A 191 18.86 -3.60 -2.72
N GLN A 192 20.05 -3.02 -2.81
CA GLN A 192 20.79 -2.55 -1.63
C GLN A 192 19.99 -1.49 -0.88
N PHE A 193 19.47 -0.47 -1.56
CA PHE A 193 18.67 0.57 -0.90
C PHE A 193 17.37 0.07 -0.28
N LEU A 194 16.70 -0.92 -0.88
CA LEU A 194 15.51 -1.53 -0.30
C LEU A 194 15.84 -2.35 0.95
N CYS A 195 17.00 -3.01 0.97
CA CYS A 195 17.47 -3.78 2.12
C CYS A 195 18.03 -2.90 3.26
N SER A 196 18.65 -1.77 2.93
CA SER A 196 19.19 -0.81 3.89
C SER A 196 18.28 0.42 4.06
N ALA A 197 16.99 0.28 3.73
CA ALA A 197 16.05 1.39 3.70
C ALA A 197 16.00 2.09 5.06
N PRO A 198 16.15 3.43 5.11
CA PRO A 198 16.08 4.18 6.35
C PRO A 198 14.65 4.14 6.93
N ILE A 199 14.54 4.32 8.23
CA ILE A 199 13.25 4.52 8.89
C ILE A 199 12.74 5.90 8.46
N LEU A 200 11.51 5.96 7.94
CA LEU A 200 10.87 7.22 7.62
C LEU A 200 10.04 7.66 8.81
N ALA A 201 10.33 8.85 9.34
CA ALA A 201 9.55 9.40 10.44
C ALA A 201 8.14 9.79 9.96
N LEU A 202 7.17 9.68 10.86
CA LEU A 202 5.83 10.20 10.65
C LEU A 202 5.86 11.73 10.81
N PRO A 203 5.19 12.50 9.92
CA PRO A 203 5.17 13.95 10.00
C PRO A 203 4.50 14.38 11.31
N GLU A 204 5.13 15.28 12.08
CA GLU A 204 4.64 15.75 13.37
C GLU A 204 3.92 17.11 13.27
N GLY A 205 2.60 17.11 13.09
CA GLY A 205 1.83 18.34 12.88
C GLY A 205 2.14 19.02 11.53
N SER A 206 1.76 20.29 11.37
CA SER A 206 1.85 21.02 10.10
C SER A 206 3.06 21.95 9.95
N GLU A 207 3.95 21.98 10.94
CA GLU A 207 5.02 23.00 11.02
C GLU A 207 6.43 22.41 10.80
N ASN A 208 7.39 23.26 10.46
CA ASN A 208 8.82 22.92 10.36
C ASN A 208 9.20 21.90 9.27
N PHE A 209 8.43 21.84 8.19
CA PHE A 209 8.84 21.09 7.00
C PHE A 209 9.92 21.85 6.23
N VAL A 210 11.00 21.14 5.91
CA VAL A 210 12.09 21.62 5.07
C VAL A 210 12.22 20.69 3.88
N VAL A 211 12.23 21.26 2.67
CA VAL A 211 12.42 20.50 1.44
C VAL A 211 13.80 20.82 0.88
N TYR A 212 14.66 19.81 0.81
CA TYR A 212 15.92 19.89 0.08
C TYR A 212 15.69 19.40 -1.34
N CYS A 213 16.00 20.22 -2.35
CA CYS A 213 15.85 19.86 -3.76
C CYS A 213 17.20 19.93 -4.47
N ASP A 214 17.49 18.92 -5.27
CA ASP A 214 18.60 18.91 -6.23
C ASP A 214 18.07 18.61 -7.63
N VAL A 215 18.49 19.43 -8.60
CA VAL A 215 18.10 19.30 -10.00
C VAL A 215 19.34 19.21 -10.86
N SER A 216 19.35 18.18 -11.70
CA SER A 216 20.41 17.93 -12.67
C SER A 216 19.79 17.71 -14.05
N CYS A 217 20.60 17.83 -15.11
CA CYS A 217 20.18 17.51 -16.49
C CYS A 217 19.66 16.07 -16.65
N LYS A 218 19.92 15.19 -15.68
CA LYS A 218 19.58 13.76 -15.71
C LYS A 218 18.28 13.43 -14.96
N GLY A 219 17.83 14.28 -14.03
CA GLY A 219 16.63 14.10 -13.22
C GLY A 219 16.58 15.02 -11.99
N LEU A 220 15.42 15.05 -11.33
CA LEU A 220 15.11 15.83 -10.14
C LEU A 220 15.01 14.92 -8.90
N GLY A 221 15.61 15.34 -7.80
CA GLY A 221 15.50 14.68 -6.49
C GLY A 221 15.07 15.69 -5.44
N ALA A 222 14.27 15.26 -4.49
CA ALA A 222 13.91 16.05 -3.32
C ALA A 222 13.81 15.17 -2.07
N VAL A 223 14.14 15.74 -0.92
CA VAL A 223 13.99 15.11 0.39
C VAL A 223 13.10 16.02 1.23
N LEU A 224 12.00 15.45 1.74
CA LEU A 224 11.15 16.11 2.72
C LEU A 224 11.65 15.74 4.11
N MET A 225 12.04 16.75 4.88
CA MET A 225 12.53 16.60 6.25
C MET A 225 11.69 17.43 7.21
N GLN A 226 11.64 16.98 8.45
CA GLN A 226 11.02 17.71 9.55
C GLN A 226 11.82 17.46 10.83
N ARG A 227 12.23 18.53 11.52
CA ARG A 227 13.04 18.43 12.75
C ARG A 227 14.23 17.45 12.61
N GLU A 228 14.98 17.60 11.52
CA GLU A 228 16.14 16.76 11.15
C GLU A 228 15.84 15.28 10.83
N LYS A 229 14.57 14.86 10.87
CA LYS A 229 14.15 13.52 10.47
C LYS A 229 13.66 13.50 9.03
N VAL A 230 13.94 12.42 8.30
CA VAL A 230 13.47 12.24 6.92
C VAL A 230 12.06 11.69 6.93
N ILE A 231 11.14 12.40 6.26
CA ILE A 231 9.74 12.00 6.11
C ILE A 231 9.54 11.21 4.80
N ALA A 232 10.11 11.70 3.70
CA ALA A 232 9.99 11.07 2.40
C ALA A 232 11.07 11.52 1.41
N TYR A 233 11.46 10.60 0.52
CA TYR A 233 12.22 10.91 -0.69
C TYR A 233 11.28 11.03 -1.89
N ALA A 234 11.49 12.05 -2.72
CA ALA A 234 10.81 12.25 -3.98
C ALA A 234 11.82 12.31 -5.13
N SER A 235 11.46 11.74 -6.28
CA SER A 235 12.29 11.82 -7.48
C SER A 235 11.44 11.84 -8.75
N ARG A 236 11.91 12.54 -9.78
CA ARG A 236 11.32 12.53 -11.12
C ARG A 236 12.38 12.42 -12.20
#